data_AF-A0A1J3G1K9-F1
#
_entry.id   AF-A0A1J3G1K9-F1
#
_cell.length_a   1.000
_cell.length_b   1.000
_cell.length_c   1.000
_cell.angle_alpha   90.00
_cell.angle_beta   90.00
_cell.angle_gamma   90.00
#
_symmetry.space_group_name_H-M   'P 1'
#
loop_
_entity.id
_entity.type
_entity.pdbx_description
1 polymer ?
#
loop_
_entity_poly.entity_id
_entity_poly.type
_entity_poly.pdbx_seq_one_letter_code
_entity_poly.pdbx_strand_id
1 'polypeptide(L)'
;MKVKNQGGARVKRAQLQRLRKVFETLEMKAGETVASYFGRVMETTNDMKNCREVIDDVKIVEKILRSLTENFNFVVCTIEESKDI
;
A
#
# COMPACT_ATOMS: atom_id res chain seq x y z
N MET A 1 29.20 14.33 23.48
CA MET A 1 28.70 14.36 22.09
C MET A 1 27.18 14.27 22.09
N LYS A 2 26.46 15.35 21.78
CA LYS A 2 24.98 15.34 21.70
C LYS A 2 24.54 14.74 20.37
N VAL A 3 23.59 13.82 20.45
CA VAL A 3 23.15 12.91 19.40
C VAL A 3 22.39 13.67 18.29
N LYS A 4 23.11 14.27 17.34
CA LYS A 4 22.54 14.96 16.16
C LYS A 4 21.69 14.05 15.25
N ASN A 5 21.77 12.72 15.41
CA ASN A 5 21.06 11.75 14.57
C ASN A 5 19.66 11.33 15.08
N GLN A 6 19.28 11.71 16.31
CA GLN A 6 17.97 11.33 16.86
C GLN A 6 16.80 12.07 16.19
N GLY A 7 17.01 13.31 15.73
CA GLY A 7 15.99 14.09 15.03
C GLY A 7 15.57 13.44 13.71
N GLY A 8 16.54 13.07 12.86
CA GLY A 8 16.26 12.38 11.60
C GLY A 8 15.59 11.02 11.78
N ALA A 9 15.97 10.25 12.79
CA ALA A 9 15.34 8.98 13.10
C ALA A 9 13.88 9.14 13.58
N ARG A 10 13.58 10.14 14.40
CA ARG A 10 12.20 10.45 14.85
C ARG A 10 11.32 10.93 13.70
N VAL A 11 11.85 11.79 12.82
CA VAL A 11 11.13 12.28 11.64
C VAL A 11 10.82 11.13 10.68
N LYS A 12 11.79 10.26 10.37
CA LYS A 12 11.55 9.07 9.53
C LYS A 12 10.50 8.13 10.13
N ARG A 13 10.50 7.93 11.45
CA ARG A 13 9.47 7.14 12.14
C ARG A 13 8.08 7.76 12.00
N ALA A 14 7.95 9.07 12.21
CA ALA A 14 6.67 9.76 12.07
C ALA A 14 6.15 9.71 10.62
N GLN A 15 7.04 9.90 9.65
CA GLN A 15 6.73 9.77 8.23
C GLN A 15 6.25 8.36 7.87
N LEU A 16 6.95 7.32 8.35
CA LEU A 16 6.54 5.93 8.13
C LEU A 16 5.15 5.64 8.71
N GLN A 17 4.84 6.14 9.91
CA GLN A 17 3.50 5.96 10.49
C GLN A 17 2.41 6.66 9.68
N ARG A 18 2.69 7.86 9.14
CA ARG A 18 1.79 8.53 8.21
C ARG A 18 1.56 7.69 6.95
N LEU A 19 2.61 7.14 6.37
CA LEU A 19 2.52 6.30 5.16
C LEU A 19 1.74 5.01 5.42
N ARG A 20 1.96 4.36 6.57
CA ARG A 20 1.17 3.18 6.99
C ARG A 20 -0.32 3.50 7.04
N LYS A 21 -0.69 4.62 7.67
CA LYS A 21 -2.09 5.08 7.70
C LYS A 21 -2.63 5.33 6.29
N VAL A 22 -1.85 5.98 5.42
CA VAL A 22 -2.25 6.21 4.01
C VAL A 22 -2.50 4.87 3.32
N PHE A 23 -1.57 3.91 3.43
CA PHE A 23 -1.71 2.58 2.84
C PHE A 23 -2.93 1.83 3.38
N GLU A 24 -3.17 1.87 4.70
CA GLU A 24 -4.33 1.23 5.34
C GLU A 24 -5.65 1.77 4.80
N THR A 25 -5.79 3.10 4.66
CA THR A 25 -7.01 3.75 4.17
C THR A 25 -7.04 3.95 2.64
N LEU A 26 -6.04 3.45 1.92
CA LEU A 26 -5.95 3.62 0.47
C LEU A 26 -7.02 2.75 -0.21
N GLU A 27 -7.91 3.37 -0.97
CA GLU A 27 -8.97 2.65 -1.68
C GLU A 27 -9.13 3.21 -3.08
N MET A 28 -9.64 2.37 -3.99
CA MET A 28 -9.96 2.77 -5.35
C MET A 28 -11.13 3.76 -5.32
N LYS A 29 -10.96 4.91 -5.98
CA LYS A 29 -12.02 5.92 -6.03
C LYS A 29 -13.03 5.58 -7.12
N ALA A 30 -14.28 6.04 -6.94
CA ALA A 30 -15.29 5.96 -7.99
C ALA A 30 -14.81 6.69 -9.26
N GLY A 31 -14.87 6.01 -10.41
CA GLY A 31 -14.41 6.53 -11.70
C GLY A 31 -12.89 6.52 -11.90
N GLU A 32 -12.12 6.02 -10.94
CA GLU A 32 -10.68 5.81 -11.12
C GLU A 32 -10.42 4.56 -11.97
N THR A 33 -9.36 4.56 -12.78
CA THR A 33 -8.94 3.34 -13.49
C THR A 33 -8.12 2.44 -12.56
N VAL A 34 -8.17 1.13 -12.80
CA VAL A 34 -7.36 0.16 -12.05
C VAL A 34 -5.87 0.52 -12.13
N ALA A 35 -5.36 0.89 -13.32
CA ALA A 35 -3.96 1.29 -13.49
C ALA A 35 -3.58 2.52 -12.64
N SER A 36 -4.45 3.55 -12.58
CA SER A 36 -4.25 4.71 -11.71
C SER A 36 -4.19 4.30 -10.25
N TYR A 37 -5.12 3.44 -9.83
CA TYR A 37 -5.17 2.94 -8.46
C TYR A 37 -3.90 2.18 -8.07
N PHE A 38 -3.49 1.22 -8.90
CA PHE A 38 -2.23 0.49 -8.72
C PHE A 38 -1.03 1.43 -8.62
N GLY A 39 -0.97 2.48 -9.46
CA GLY A 39 0.07 3.50 -9.39
C GLY A 39 0.18 4.15 -8.00
N ARG A 40 -0.95 4.54 -7.39
CA ARG A 40 -0.98 5.13 -6.03
C ARG A 40 -0.52 4.15 -4.95
N VAL A 41 -0.89 2.86 -5.08
CA VAL A 41 -0.44 1.80 -4.16
C VAL A 41 1.08 1.62 -4.27
N MET A 42 1.61 1.59 -5.49
CA MET A 42 3.05 1.45 -5.74
C MET A 42 3.84 2.67 -5.22
N GLU A 43 3.35 3.88 -5.45
CA GLU A 43 3.96 5.10 -4.91
C GLU A 43 4.06 5.05 -3.38
N THR A 44 2.95 4.71 -2.71
CA THR A 44 2.90 4.62 -1.24
C THR A 44 3.85 3.56 -0.70
N THR A 45 3.89 2.37 -1.32
CA THR A 45 4.76 1.26 -0.88
C THR A 45 6.23 1.55 -1.15
N ASN A 46 6.56 2.23 -2.25
CA ASN A 46 7.92 2.70 -2.54
C ASN A 46 8.39 3.72 -1.49
N ASP A 47 7.54 4.67 -1.09
CA ASP A 47 7.84 5.63 -0.03
C ASP A 47 8.06 4.95 1.34
N MET A 48 7.30 3.89 1.64
CA MET A 48 7.51 3.09 2.83
C MET A 48 8.84 2.32 2.78
N LYS A 49 9.18 1.72 1.63
CA LYS A 49 10.48 1.06 1.40
C LYS A 49 11.64 2.05 1.54
N ASN A 50 11.49 3.30 1.08
CA ASN A 50 12.45 4.38 1.30
C ASN A 50 12.64 4.74 2.79
N CYS A 51 11.59 4.52 3.60
CA CYS A 51 11.65 4.63 5.06
C CYS A 51 12.22 3.36 5.75
N ARG A 52 12.78 2.42 4.98
CA ARG A 52 13.30 1.11 5.42
C ARG A 52 12.25 0.14 5.96
N GLU A 53 10.99 0.33 5.57
CA GLU A 53 9.97 -0.68 5.82
C GLU A 53 10.17 -1.87 4.87
N VAL A 54 10.03 -3.09 5.38
CA VAL A 54 9.91 -4.29 4.56
C VAL A 54 8.42 -4.55 4.34
N ILE A 55 7.99 -4.53 3.09
CA ILE A 55 6.62 -4.86 2.68
C ILE A 55 6.70 -6.03 1.71
N ASP A 56 6.01 -7.10 2.06
CA ASP A 56 5.84 -8.27 1.21
C ASP A 56 4.92 -7.95 0.02
N ASP A 57 5.27 -8.43 -1.17
CA ASP A 57 4.46 -8.25 -2.37
C ASP A 57 3.07 -8.90 -2.20
N VAL A 58 2.96 -10.00 -1.43
CA VAL A 58 1.67 -10.62 -1.08
C VAL A 58 0.78 -9.62 -0.36
N LYS A 59 1.32 -8.84 0.58
CA LYS A 59 0.57 -7.81 1.31
C LYS A 59 0.07 -6.69 0.39
N ILE A 60 0.85 -6.37 -0.65
CA ILE A 60 0.47 -5.37 -1.65
C ILE A 60 -0.69 -5.89 -2.51
N VAL A 61 -0.58 -7.14 -2.99
CA VAL A 61 -1.63 -7.79 -3.78
C VAL A 61 -2.93 -7.91 -2.98
N GLU A 62 -2.86 -8.42 -1.75
CA GLU A 62 -4.02 -8.51 -0.85
C GLU A 62 -4.65 -7.14 -0.57
N LYS A 63 -3.82 -6.09 -0.41
CA LYS A 63 -4.33 -4.73 -0.23
C LYS A 63 -5.14 -4.31 -1.45
N ILE A 64 -4.59 -4.49 -2.64
CA ILE A 64 -5.25 -4.10 -3.89
C ILE A 64 -6.58 -4.84 -4.03
N LEU A 65 -6.58 -6.17 -3.94
CA LEU A 65 -7.78 -6.98 -4.13
C LEU A 65 -8.91 -6.57 -3.17
N ARG A 66 -8.58 -6.32 -1.88
CA ARG A 66 -9.56 -5.90 -0.86
C ARG A 66 -10.12 -4.49 -1.01
N SER A 67 -9.52 -3.65 -1.86
CA SER A 67 -9.83 -2.21 -1.94
C SER A 67 -10.14 -1.74 -3.36
N LEU A 68 -10.25 -2.69 -4.29
CA LEU A 68 -10.92 -2.47 -5.57
C LEU A 68 -12.41 -2.21 -5.32
N THR A 69 -13.02 -1.37 -6.17
CA THR A 69 -14.47 -1.11 -6.10
C THR A 69 -15.29 -2.35 -6.44
N GLU A 70 -16.54 -2.42 -5.98
CA GLU A 70 -17.44 -3.57 -6.19
C GLU A 70 -17.61 -3.97 -7.66
N ASN A 71 -17.43 -3.02 -8.58
CA ASN A 71 -17.44 -3.25 -10.02
C ASN A 71 -16.37 -4.26 -10.49
N PHE A 72 -15.35 -4.53 -9.67
CA PHE A 72 -14.29 -5.50 -9.94
C PHE A 72 -14.37 -6.75 -9.05
N ASN A 73 -15.39 -6.87 -8.18
CA ASN A 73 -15.53 -8.04 -7.28
C ASN A 73 -15.63 -9.36 -8.06
N PHE A 74 -16.30 -9.37 -9.22
CA PHE A 74 -16.37 -10.56 -10.07
C PHE A 74 -14.98 -11.02 -10.54
N VAL A 75 -14.12 -10.08 -10.94
CA VAL A 75 -12.74 -10.39 -11.37
C VAL A 75 -11.90 -10.87 -10.19
N VAL A 76 -12.07 -10.27 -9.01
CA VAL A 76 -11.39 -10.71 -7.79
C VAL A 76 -11.78 -12.14 -7.43
N CYS A 77 -13.09 -12.46 -7.38
CA CYS A 77 -13.58 -13.82 -7.15
C CYS A 77 -12.96 -14.84 -8.12
N THR A 78 -12.97 -14.55 -9.43
CA THR A 78 -12.41 -15.47 -10.42
C THR A 78 -10.90 -15.69 -10.23
N ILE A 79 -10.15 -14.65 -9.85
CA ILE A 79 -8.70 -14.77 -9.59
C ILE A 79 -8.44 -15.60 -8.33
N GLU A 80 -9.21 -15.39 -7.26
CA GLU A 80 -9.09 -16.15 -6.02
C GLU A 80 -9.43 -17.63 -6.24
N GLU A 81 -10.53 -17.93 -6.93
CA GLU A 81 -10.95 -19.30 -7.27
C GLU A 81 -9.96 -20.01 -8.19
N SER A 82 -9.30 -19.29 -9.11
CA SER A 82 -8.33 -19.88 -10.02
C SER A 82 -7.05 -20.40 -9.35
N LYS A 83 -6.79 -20.02 -8.09
CA LYS A 83 -5.64 -20.53 -7.32
C LYS A 83 -5.96 -21.78 -6.50
N ASP A 84 -7.22 -22.21 -6.46
CA ASP A 84 -7.70 -23.37 -5.70
C ASP A 84 -7.90 -24.62 -6.60
N ILE A 85 -7.31 -24.61 -7.80
CA ILE A 85 -7.24 -25.73 -8.77
C ILE A 85 -5.77 -26.13 -8.96
#